data_AF-A0A382JJQ0-F1
#
_entry.id   AF-A0A382JJQ0-F1
#
_cell.length_a   1.000
_cell.length_b   1.000
_cell.length_c   1.000
_cell.angle_alpha   90.00
_cell.angle_beta   90.00
_cell.angle_gamma   90.00
#
_symmetry.space_group_name_H-M   'P 1'
#
loop_
_entity.id
_entity.type
_entity.pdbx_description
1 polymer ?
#
loop_
_entity_poly.entity_id
_entity_poly.type
_entity_poly.pdbx_seq_one_letter_code
_entity_poly.pdbx_strand_id
1 'polypeptide(L)'
;MAIIQGLLGHATGVDVDEAKETFGGLLIRNEEILGAYKWSRDQVVFTTHRIIHEDVKGLTGKKKSFLSIPYSSVVKFSKEGAGWMDMDAELRIWVRDEDEPIEWEFRKSEAVNDLFTILSEGVLSNGNG
;
A
#
# COMPACT_ATOMS: atom_id res chain seq x y z
N MET A 1 -5.62 14.84 -7.67
CA MET A 1 -6.98 15.13 -7.15
C MET A 1 -6.86 15.75 -5.77
N ALA A 2 -7.79 16.62 -5.35
CA ALA A 2 -7.71 17.36 -4.09
C ALA A 2 -7.77 16.48 -2.82
N ILE A 3 -8.33 15.27 -2.91
CA ILE A 3 -8.51 14.35 -1.77
C ILE A 3 -7.17 13.68 -1.39
N ILE A 4 -6.39 13.22 -2.38
CA ILE A 4 -5.03 12.68 -2.19
C ILE A 4 -4.11 13.66 -1.43
N GLN A 5 -4.22 14.96 -1.72
CA GLN A 5 -3.40 15.98 -1.04
C GLN A 5 -3.80 16.21 0.43
N GLY A 6 -5.04 15.93 0.80
CA GLY A 6 -5.51 15.99 2.20
C GLY A 6 -5.06 14.80 3.04
N LEU A 7 -4.94 13.61 2.43
CA LEU A 7 -4.47 12.38 3.08
C LEU A 7 -2.95 12.35 3.29
N LEU A 8 -2.19 12.96 2.36
CA LEU A 8 -0.72 13.11 2.45
C LEU A 8 -0.23 13.76 3.76
N GLY A 9 -1.07 14.53 4.46
CA GLY A 9 -0.72 15.22 5.70
C GLY A 9 -0.97 14.43 7.00
N HIS A 10 -1.75 13.33 6.97
CA HIS A 10 -2.17 12.62 8.18
C HIS A 10 -1.71 11.15 8.22
N ALA A 11 -1.40 10.55 7.07
CA ALA A 11 -1.35 9.11 6.92
C ALA A 11 0.06 8.55 6.69
N THR A 12 1.00 8.70 7.64
CA THR A 12 2.27 7.96 7.50
C THR A 12 2.85 7.43 8.81
N GLY A 13 2.72 6.12 8.99
CA GLY A 13 3.49 5.34 9.97
C GLY A 13 4.94 5.06 9.56
N VAL A 14 5.38 5.53 8.38
CA VAL A 14 6.77 5.53 7.89
C VAL A 14 7.00 6.85 7.17
N ASP A 15 8.06 7.58 7.52
CA ASP A 15 8.41 8.86 6.90
C ASP A 15 8.44 8.69 5.36
N VAL A 16 7.61 9.47 4.64
CA VAL A 16 7.57 9.46 3.16
C VAL A 16 8.99 9.61 2.60
N ASP A 17 9.87 10.31 3.32
CA ASP A 17 11.23 10.53 2.89
C ASP A 17 12.09 9.25 2.98
N GLU A 18 11.92 8.38 3.98
CA GLU A 18 12.57 7.04 4.03
C GLU A 18 12.11 6.18 2.83
N ALA A 19 10.82 6.24 2.50
CA ALA A 19 10.27 5.54 1.34
C ALA A 19 10.83 6.11 0.03
N LYS A 20 11.02 7.42 -0.09
CA LYS A 20 11.63 8.02 -1.29
C LYS A 20 13.09 7.58 -1.49
N GLU A 21 13.88 7.43 -0.42
CA GLU A 21 15.25 6.95 -0.54
C GLU A 21 15.33 5.54 -1.11
N THR A 22 14.40 4.66 -0.72
CA THR A 22 14.39 3.26 -1.15
C THR A 22 13.70 3.06 -2.50
N PHE A 23 12.58 3.74 -2.74
CA PHE A 23 11.71 3.49 -3.89
C PHE A 23 11.83 4.54 -4.99
N GLY A 24 12.47 5.70 -4.74
CA GLY A 24 12.54 6.81 -5.69
C GLY A 24 13.13 6.43 -7.05
N GLY A 25 14.11 5.53 -7.08
CA GLY A 25 14.70 5.00 -8.32
C GLY A 25 13.79 4.03 -9.10
N LEU A 26 12.69 3.57 -8.51
CA LEU A 26 11.70 2.67 -9.12
C LEU A 26 10.51 3.43 -9.72
N LEU A 27 10.34 4.70 -9.37
CA LEU A 27 9.20 5.52 -9.78
C LEU A 27 9.38 6.04 -11.21
N ILE A 28 8.29 6.09 -11.97
CA ILE A 28 8.29 6.78 -13.26
C ILE A 28 8.17 8.29 -13.08
N ARG A 29 8.32 9.05 -14.18
CA ARG A 29 8.09 10.50 -14.16
C ARG A 29 6.66 10.79 -13.72
N ASN A 30 6.51 11.74 -12.79
CA ASN A 30 5.22 12.15 -12.20
C ASN A 30 4.51 11.05 -11.39
N GLU A 31 5.20 9.97 -11.00
CA GLU A 31 4.69 9.02 -10.02
C GLU A 31 5.11 9.46 -8.62
N GLU A 32 4.14 9.84 -7.79
CA GLU A 32 4.37 10.25 -6.39
C GLU A 32 3.98 9.15 -5.41
N ILE A 33 4.72 9.02 -4.30
CA ILE A 33 4.37 8.17 -3.15
C ILE A 33 3.26 8.87 -2.35
N LEU A 34 2.17 8.14 -2.11
CA LEU A 34 1.01 8.59 -1.36
C LEU A 34 1.03 8.11 0.10
N GLY A 35 1.61 6.94 0.34
CA GLY A 35 1.74 6.38 1.66
C GLY A 35 2.66 5.17 1.66
N ALA A 36 3.27 4.88 2.80
CA ALA A 36 4.12 3.73 2.98
C ALA A 36 3.85 3.08 4.34
N TYR A 37 3.90 1.75 4.37
CA TYR A 37 3.78 0.98 5.60
C TYR A 37 4.84 -0.11 5.63
N LYS A 38 5.40 -0.33 6.80
CA LYS A 38 6.49 -1.28 7.03
C LYS A 38 6.10 -2.22 8.16
N TRP A 39 6.21 -3.52 7.93
CA TRP A 39 6.03 -4.54 8.96
C TRP A 39 7.25 -5.44 8.98
N SER A 40 7.84 -5.63 10.17
CA SER A 40 9.06 -6.41 10.33
C SER A 40 10.19 -5.91 9.41
N ARG A 41 10.42 -6.59 8.28
CA ARG A 41 11.44 -6.26 7.27
C ARG A 41 10.84 -5.86 5.92
N ASP A 42 9.56 -6.13 5.71
CA ASP A 42 8.88 -5.91 4.45
C ASP A 42 8.21 -4.54 4.47
N GLN A 43 7.97 -4.00 3.27
CA GLN A 43 7.41 -2.67 3.10
C GLN A 43 6.44 -2.66 1.94
N VAL A 44 5.30 -2.00 2.11
CA VAL A 44 4.35 -1.71 1.04
C VAL A 44 4.28 -0.20 0.84
N VAL A 45 4.33 0.23 -0.41
CA VAL A 45 4.27 1.63 -0.82
C VAL A 45 3.14 1.82 -1.80
N PHE A 46 2.25 2.75 -1.50
CA PHE A 46 1.17 3.17 -2.37
C PHE A 46 1.60 4.42 -3.11
N THR A 47 1.53 4.38 -4.43
CA THR A 47 1.85 5.52 -5.29
C THR A 47 0.59 6.03 -5.97
N THR A 48 0.72 7.09 -6.76
CA THR A 48 -0.34 7.56 -7.68
C THR A 48 -0.72 6.55 -8.76
N HIS A 49 0.10 5.53 -9.02
CA HIS A 49 -0.07 4.61 -10.16
C HIS A 49 -0.28 3.14 -9.76
N ARG A 50 0.34 2.71 -8.66
CA ARG A 50 0.41 1.29 -8.27
C ARG A 50 0.71 1.14 -6.79
N ILE A 51 0.59 -0.09 -6.34
CA ILE A 51 1.15 -0.56 -5.07
C ILE A 51 2.50 -1.22 -5.37
N ILE A 52 3.50 -0.98 -4.55
CA ILE A 52 4.81 -1.63 -4.62
C ILE A 52 5.04 -2.36 -3.30
N HIS A 53 5.17 -3.69 -3.37
CA HIS A 53 5.52 -4.52 -2.22
C HIS A 53 7.00 -4.92 -2.30
N GLU A 54 7.79 -4.45 -1.33
CA GLU A 54 9.15 -4.91 -1.05
C GLU A 54 9.10 -6.07 -0.06
N ASP A 55 9.69 -7.18 -0.48
CA ASP A 55 9.83 -8.39 0.31
C ASP A 55 11.31 -8.72 0.51
N VAL A 56 11.74 -8.78 1.77
CA VAL A 56 13.12 -9.03 2.15
C VAL A 56 13.37 -10.53 2.29
N LYS A 57 14.07 -11.09 1.30
CA LYS A 57 14.37 -12.52 1.19
C LYS A 57 15.64 -12.93 1.93
N GLY A 58 15.59 -14.13 2.49
CA GLY A 58 16.74 -14.84 3.06
C GLY A 58 17.14 -14.38 4.47
N LEU A 59 18.07 -15.12 5.06
CA LEU A 59 18.52 -14.91 6.44
C LEU A 59 19.35 -13.61 6.60
N THR A 60 20.08 -13.22 5.57
CA THR A 60 20.96 -12.03 5.60
C THR A 60 20.24 -10.72 5.30
N GLY A 61 18.99 -10.79 4.81
CA GLY A 61 18.19 -9.62 4.41
C GLY A 61 18.75 -8.82 3.22
N LYS A 62 19.80 -9.31 2.56
CA LYS A 62 20.45 -8.60 1.44
C LYS A 62 19.69 -8.72 0.13
N LYS A 63 18.88 -9.76 -0.04
CA LYS A 63 18.11 -9.97 -1.26
C LYS A 63 16.73 -9.34 -1.06
N LYS A 64 16.40 -8.37 -1.90
CA LYS A 64 15.09 -7.71 -1.92
C LYS A 64 14.39 -8.06 -3.22
N SER A 65 13.09 -8.36 -3.15
CA SER A 65 12.22 -8.46 -4.32
C SER A 65 11.16 -7.38 -4.27
N PHE A 66 10.88 -6.76 -5.41
CA PHE A 66 9.88 -5.72 -5.54
C PHE A 66 8.77 -6.20 -6.47
N LEU A 67 7.54 -6.26 -5.97
CA LEU A 67 6.35 -6.58 -6.74
C LEU A 67 5.56 -5.30 -6.99
N SER A 68 5.31 -4.98 -8.26
CA SER A 68 4.43 -3.86 -8.65
C SER A 68 3.05 -4.38 -8.98
N ILE A 69 2.02 -3.81 -8.34
CA ILE A 69 0.62 -4.16 -8.52
C ILE A 69 -0.11 -2.90 -9.03
N PRO A 70 -0.33 -2.76 -10.34
CA PRO A 70 -1.12 -1.66 -10.89
C PRO A 70 -2.52 -1.62 -10.28
N TYR A 71 -3.07 -0.45 -10.00
CA TYR A 71 -4.44 -0.38 -9.46
C TYR A 71 -5.47 -0.99 -10.40
N SER A 72 -5.25 -0.92 -11.72
CA SER A 72 -6.12 -1.52 -12.74
C SER A 72 -6.16 -3.05 -12.72
N SER A 73 -5.22 -3.72 -12.05
CA SER A 73 -5.23 -5.18 -11.91
C SER A 73 -5.92 -5.64 -10.63
N VAL A 74 -6.24 -4.75 -9.70
CA VAL A 74 -6.97 -5.09 -8.47
C VAL A 74 -8.45 -5.25 -8.79
N VAL A 75 -9.01 -6.44 -8.54
CA VAL A 75 -10.41 -6.77 -8.89
C VAL A 75 -11.36 -6.73 -7.69
N LYS A 76 -10.85 -6.98 -6.49
CA LYS A 76 -11.58 -6.85 -5.22
C LYS A 76 -10.58 -6.56 -4.11
N PHE A 77 -11.03 -5.88 -3.07
CA PHE A 77 -10.24 -5.59 -1.89
C PHE A 77 -11.15 -5.51 -0.67
N SER A 78 -10.62 -5.85 0.50
CA SER A 78 -11.36 -5.82 1.75
C SER A 78 -10.42 -5.44 2.89
N LYS A 79 -10.96 -4.78 3.90
CA LYS A 79 -10.29 -4.67 5.20
C LYS A 79 -11.07 -5.46 6.23
N GLU A 80 -10.36 -6.13 7.11
CA GLU A 80 -10.90 -6.79 8.29
C GLU A 80 -10.32 -6.11 9.52
N GLY A 81 -11.17 -5.72 10.45
CA GLY A 81 -10.75 -5.15 11.74
C GLY A 81 -11.62 -5.77 12.81
N ALA A 82 -11.03 -6.13 13.94
CA ALA A 82 -11.77 -6.74 15.03
C ALA A 82 -12.50 -5.67 15.88
N GLY A 83 -13.50 -5.02 15.29
CA GLY A 83 -14.37 -4.08 15.98
C GLY A 83 -13.69 -2.78 16.45
N TRP A 84 -14.36 -2.06 17.36
CA TRP A 84 -14.00 -0.71 17.80
C TRP A 84 -12.73 -0.63 18.69
N MET A 85 -12.18 -1.77 19.12
CA MET A 85 -11.07 -1.85 20.08
C MET A 85 -9.82 -2.57 19.59
N ASP A 86 -9.84 -3.30 18.46
CA ASP A 86 -8.62 -3.98 18.03
C ASP A 86 -7.63 -3.04 17.37
N MET A 87 -6.38 -3.22 17.78
CA MET A 87 -5.22 -2.49 17.27
C MET A 87 -4.77 -3.05 15.91
N ASP A 88 -5.12 -4.30 15.63
CA ASP A 88 -4.71 -5.02 14.44
C ASP A 88 -5.83 -4.98 13.39
N ALA A 89 -5.45 -4.65 12.16
CA ALA A 89 -6.33 -4.66 11.00
C ALA A 89 -5.61 -5.30 9.82
N GLU A 90 -6.35 -6.01 9.00
CA GLU A 90 -5.85 -6.77 7.86
C GLU A 90 -6.40 -6.15 6.57
N LEU A 91 -5.53 -5.90 5.59
CA LEU A 91 -5.91 -5.53 4.23
C LEU A 91 -5.70 -6.73 3.32
N ARG A 92 -6.75 -7.11 2.59
CA ARG A 92 -6.69 -8.14 1.54
C ARG A 92 -6.94 -7.51 0.19
N ILE A 93 -6.09 -7.82 -0.79
CA ILE A 93 -6.26 -7.41 -2.19
C ILE A 93 -6.24 -8.63 -3.10
N TRP A 94 -7.11 -8.66 -4.10
CA TRP A 94 -7.08 -9.69 -5.12
C TRP A 94 -6.68 -9.08 -6.45
N VAL A 95 -5.69 -9.72 -7.04
CA VAL A 95 -5.19 -9.39 -8.37
C VAL A 95 -5.92 -10.25 -9.39
N ARG A 96 -6.19 -9.68 -10.57
CA ARG A 96 -6.80 -10.40 -11.69
C ARG A 96 -6.04 -11.70 -11.96
N ASP A 97 -6.78 -12.77 -12.19
CA ASP A 97 -6.28 -14.11 -12.47
C ASP A 97 -5.55 -14.79 -11.28
N GLU A 98 -5.66 -14.24 -10.06
CA GLU A 98 -5.24 -14.89 -8.82
C GLU A 98 -6.47 -15.25 -7.95
N ASP A 99 -6.51 -16.51 -7.49
CA ASP A 99 -7.59 -17.02 -6.65
C ASP A 99 -7.48 -16.51 -5.21
N GLU A 100 -6.25 -16.51 -4.68
CA GLU A 100 -5.94 -16.12 -3.31
C GLU A 100 -5.59 -14.63 -3.21
N PRO A 101 -5.99 -13.94 -2.12
CA PRO A 101 -5.57 -12.56 -1.88
C PRO A 101 -4.09 -12.46 -1.52
N ILE A 102 -3.54 -11.27 -1.76
CA ILE A 102 -2.38 -10.79 -1.02
C ILE A 102 -2.90 -10.16 0.28
N GLU A 103 -2.36 -10.63 1.41
CA GLU A 103 -2.77 -10.23 2.75
C GLU A 103 -1.65 -9.41 3.41
N TRP A 104 -2.03 -8.27 4.01
CA TRP A 104 -1.13 -7.43 4.78
C TRP A 104 -1.75 -7.13 6.15
N GLU A 105 -1.00 -7.43 7.21
CA GLU A 105 -1.39 -7.16 8.59
C GLU A 105 -0.79 -5.84 9.09
N PHE A 106 -1.61 -5.03 9.76
CA PHE A 106 -1.23 -3.72 10.27
C PHE A 106 -1.58 -3.61 11.75
N ARG A 107 -0.58 -3.25 12.57
CA ARG A 107 -0.74 -3.14 14.04
C ARG A 107 -1.34 -1.82 14.55
N LYS A 108 -1.81 -0.95 13.64
CA LYS A 108 -2.42 0.34 13.97
C LYS A 108 -3.59 0.61 13.02
N SER A 109 -4.79 0.63 13.57
CA SER A 109 -6.04 0.75 12.82
C SER A 109 -6.20 2.04 12.02
N GLU A 110 -5.67 3.18 12.50
CA GLU A 110 -5.77 4.47 11.77
C GLU A 110 -5.05 4.43 10.42
N ALA A 111 -3.82 3.91 10.38
CA ALA A 111 -3.05 3.80 9.14
C ALA A 111 -3.75 2.92 8.10
N VAL A 112 -4.49 1.89 8.52
CA VAL A 112 -5.23 1.01 7.59
C VAL A 112 -6.39 1.74 6.93
N ASN A 113 -7.09 2.61 7.65
CA ASN A 113 -8.20 3.36 7.07
C ASN A 113 -7.71 4.29 5.95
N ASP A 114 -6.56 4.93 6.16
CA ASP A 114 -5.96 5.79 5.16
C ASP A 114 -5.48 5.00 3.94
N LEU A 115 -4.76 3.89 4.15
CA LEU A 115 -4.31 3.01 3.07
C LEU A 115 -5.48 2.40 2.29
N PHE A 116 -6.56 2.03 2.98
CA PHE A 116 -7.79 1.56 2.34
C PHE A 116 -8.44 2.66 1.49
N THR A 117 -8.37 3.91 1.94
CA THR A 117 -8.88 5.06 1.18
C THR A 117 -8.01 5.31 -0.05
N ILE A 118 -6.68 5.32 0.08
CA ILE A 118 -5.73 5.46 -1.04
C ILE A 118 -5.97 4.34 -2.07
N LEU A 119 -6.13 3.09 -1.61
CA LEU A 119 -6.46 1.96 -2.48
C LEU A 119 -7.80 2.16 -3.19
N SER A 120 -8.83 2.60 -2.45
CA SER A 120 -10.15 2.88 -3.01
C SER A 120 -10.07 3.95 -4.09
N GLU A 121 -9.31 5.02 -3.89
CA GLU A 121 -9.11 6.05 -4.90
C GLU A 121 -8.37 5.52 -6.12
N GLY A 122 -7.27 4.79 -5.93
CA GLY A 122 -6.48 4.23 -7.03
C GLY A 122 -7.27 3.24 -7.89
N VAL A 123 -8.10 2.41 -7.26
CA VAL A 123 -8.89 1.37 -7.95
C VAL A 123 -10.19 1.94 -8.54
N LEU A 124 -10.92 2.77 -7.80
CA LEU A 124 -12.28 3.21 -8.18
C LEU A 124 -12.30 4.52 -8.97
N SER A 125 -11.39 5.46 -8.71
CA SER A 125 -11.38 6.75 -9.41
C SER A 125 -10.88 6.67 -10.85
N ASN A 126 -10.19 5.56 -11.19
CA ASN A 126 -9.80 5.24 -12.57
C ASN A 126 -10.93 4.53 -13.34
N GLY A 127 -12.02 4.15 -12.66
CA GLY A 127 -13.24 3.63 -13.26
C GLY A 127 -14.11 4.75 -13.81
N ASN A 128 -13.70 5.35 -14.94
CA ASN A 128 -14.66 6.01 -15.82
C ASN A 128 -15.57 4.92 -16.42
N GLY A 129 -16.65 4.61 -15.72
CA GLY A 129 -17.90 4.16 -16.33
C GLY A 129 -18.78 5.37 -16.63
#